data_AF-A0A6A4RC05-F1
#
_entry.id   AF-A0A6A4RC05-F1
#
_cell.length_a   1.000
_cell.length_b   1.000
_cell.length_c   1.000
_cell.angle_alpha   90.00
_cell.angle_beta   90.00
_cell.angle_gamma   90.00
#
_symmetry.space_group_name_H-M   'P 1'
#
loop_
_entity.id
_entity.type
_entity.pdbx_description
1 polymer ?
#
loop_
_entity_poly.entity_id
_entity_poly.type
_entity_poly.pdbx_seq_one_letter_code
_entity_poly.pdbx_strand_id
1 'polypeptide(L)'
;MRLRLFLCLWVSCTSPAVAQNIPLPFSDDTKASRISVTITPDPLSMKGLSPSLVTARQQLHAHQPVSDANLIILSEAGYGLAAQTYARRLISAGATVNTPSDVAYYSAIAVGTGRVWTLPDMIKAMKRLDPALEPRDRLRKYIQVLYPYAWAGNTLALDAVIEFNGKGKLFGELSDSTREKILEQSQRNGDGRVELRLAVALLEQVNLTKEQQDWARSYLQRAQTSSHLGIMTSAQNLVALMDKTYAADE
;
A
#
# COMPACT_ATOMS: atom_id res chain seq x y z
N MET A 1 -9.10 68.29 -9.27
CA MET A 1 -8.46 67.66 -8.10
C MET A 1 -9.00 66.23 -7.95
N ARG A 2 -8.19 65.25 -8.35
CA ARG A 2 -8.23 63.78 -8.14
C ARG A 2 -9.58 63.03 -8.14
N LEU A 3 -9.90 62.46 -9.31
CA LEU A 3 -10.85 61.36 -9.53
C LEU A 3 -10.19 60.04 -9.09
N ARG A 4 -10.77 59.31 -8.13
CA ARG A 4 -10.27 58.00 -7.66
C ARG A 4 -10.96 56.87 -8.41
N LEU A 5 -10.18 56.15 -9.22
CA LEU A 5 -10.52 54.91 -9.91
C LEU A 5 -10.55 53.77 -8.87
N PHE A 6 -11.67 53.08 -8.70
CA PHE A 6 -11.75 51.84 -7.92
C PHE A 6 -11.56 50.65 -8.88
N LEU A 7 -10.43 49.97 -8.74
CA LEU A 7 -10.09 48.75 -9.47
C LEU A 7 -10.62 47.55 -8.68
N CYS A 8 -11.69 46.91 -9.15
CA CYS A 8 -12.17 45.65 -8.59
C CYS A 8 -11.26 44.50 -9.05
N LEU A 9 -10.39 44.03 -8.14
CA LEU A 9 -9.60 42.81 -8.32
C LEU A 9 -10.53 41.59 -8.18
N TRP A 10 -10.78 40.89 -9.28
CA TRP A 10 -11.43 39.58 -9.26
C TRP A 10 -10.40 38.53 -8.82
N VAL A 11 -10.54 38.05 -7.58
CA VAL A 11 -9.79 36.88 -7.09
C VAL A 11 -10.55 35.64 -7.54
N SER A 12 -10.03 34.98 -8.57
CA SER A 12 -10.48 33.65 -8.98
C SER A 12 -10.07 32.63 -7.93
N CYS A 13 -11.00 32.18 -7.11
CA CYS A 13 -10.80 31.01 -6.24
C CYS A 13 -10.75 29.74 -7.11
N THR A 14 -9.55 29.25 -7.41
CA THR A 14 -9.36 27.88 -7.89
C THR A 14 -9.42 26.93 -6.70
N SER A 15 -10.59 26.31 -6.49
CA SER A 15 -10.71 25.21 -5.54
C SER A 15 -9.89 24.01 -6.05
N PRO A 16 -8.97 23.44 -5.25
CA PRO A 16 -8.33 22.19 -5.62
C PRO A 16 -9.39 21.08 -5.60
N ALA A 17 -9.53 20.37 -6.72
CA ALA A 17 -10.33 19.16 -6.79
C ALA A 17 -9.74 18.13 -5.84
N VAL A 18 -10.38 17.93 -4.69
CA VAL A 18 -10.10 16.81 -3.80
C VAL A 18 -10.54 15.56 -4.55
N ALA A 19 -9.59 14.73 -4.99
CA ALA A 19 -9.87 13.41 -5.53
C ALA A 19 -10.65 12.61 -4.49
N GLN A 20 -11.97 12.50 -4.69
CA GLN A 20 -12.84 11.71 -3.84
C GLN A 20 -12.61 10.24 -4.20
N ASN A 21 -11.82 9.52 -3.42
CA ASN A 21 -11.77 8.06 -3.49
C ASN A 21 -13.19 7.53 -3.25
N ILE A 22 -13.89 7.11 -4.30
CA ILE A 22 -15.16 6.39 -4.18
C ILE A 22 -14.85 5.07 -3.45
N PRO A 23 -15.33 4.87 -2.21
CA PRO A 23 -15.13 3.61 -1.53
C PRO A 23 -15.99 2.57 -2.24
N LEU A 24 -15.37 1.67 -2.99
CA LEU A 24 -16.06 0.50 -3.54
C LEU A 24 -16.42 -0.43 -2.37
N PRO A 25 -17.71 -0.73 -2.11
CA PRO A 25 -18.16 -1.42 -0.90
C PRO A 25 -18.03 -2.95 -1.04
N PHE A 26 -16.86 -3.44 -1.46
CA PHE A 26 -16.64 -4.87 -1.69
C PHE A 26 -15.70 -5.43 -0.63
N SER A 27 -16.14 -6.49 0.05
CA SER A 27 -15.42 -7.05 1.21
C SER A 27 -14.12 -7.70 0.79
N ASP A 28 -13.03 -7.39 1.50
CA ASP A 28 -11.76 -8.10 1.35
C ASP A 28 -11.94 -9.60 1.61
N ASP A 29 -11.42 -10.45 0.72
CA ASP A 29 -11.31 -11.89 1.01
C ASP A 29 -10.35 -12.10 2.19
N THR A 30 -10.95 -12.35 3.36
CA THR A 30 -10.25 -12.58 4.62
C THR A 30 -9.29 -13.78 4.61
N LYS A 31 -9.42 -14.72 3.66
CA LYS A 31 -8.49 -15.85 3.51
C LYS A 31 -7.25 -15.42 2.72
N ALA A 32 -7.43 -14.69 1.63
CA ALA A 32 -6.33 -14.19 0.81
C ALA A 32 -5.42 -13.24 1.59
N SER A 33 -5.98 -12.39 2.46
CA SER A 33 -5.18 -11.48 3.31
C SER A 33 -4.31 -12.17 4.37
N ARG A 34 -4.52 -13.48 4.62
CA ARG A 34 -3.73 -14.30 5.56
C ARG A 34 -2.58 -15.07 4.90
N ILE A 35 -2.43 -15.01 3.57
CA ILE A 35 -1.32 -15.65 2.87
C ILE A 35 -0.01 -15.10 3.40
N SER A 36 0.85 -16.00 3.90
CA SER A 36 2.14 -15.68 4.49
C SER A 36 3.29 -16.09 3.59
N VAL A 37 4.31 -15.24 3.53
CA VAL A 37 5.55 -15.46 2.78
C VAL A 37 6.73 -15.21 3.71
N THR A 38 7.70 -16.12 3.69
CA THR A 38 8.98 -15.92 4.37
C THR A 38 9.99 -15.41 3.36
N ILE A 39 10.34 -14.13 3.44
CA ILE A 39 11.35 -13.47 2.58
C ILE A 39 12.74 -13.58 3.20
N THR A 40 12.82 -13.39 4.51
CA THR A 40 14.06 -13.52 5.29
C THR A 40 13.77 -14.45 6.45
N PRO A 41 14.32 -15.69 6.45
CA PRO A 41 14.11 -16.61 7.55
C PRO A 41 14.61 -16.04 8.88
N ASP A 42 13.88 -16.32 9.96
CA ASP A 42 14.35 -16.01 11.31
C ASP A 42 15.70 -16.72 11.58
N PRO A 43 16.70 -16.02 12.16
CA PRO A 43 17.96 -16.66 12.50
C PRO A 43 17.78 -17.79 13.53
N LEU A 44 18.19 -19.00 13.16
CA LEU A 44 18.06 -20.18 14.03
C LEU A 44 19.12 -20.22 15.13
N SER A 45 20.32 -19.69 14.86
CA SER A 45 21.46 -19.71 15.78
C SER A 45 21.61 -18.40 16.55
N MET A 46 22.20 -18.48 17.75
CA MET A 46 22.62 -17.30 18.55
C MET A 46 24.10 -16.96 18.34
N LYS A 47 24.79 -17.64 17.41
CA LYS A 47 26.20 -17.41 17.13
C LYS A 47 26.42 -15.95 16.68
N GLY A 48 27.39 -15.28 17.30
CA GLY A 48 27.72 -13.88 17.01
C GLY A 48 26.92 -12.85 17.82
N LEU A 49 25.95 -13.28 18.64
CA LEU A 49 25.31 -12.39 19.61
C LEU A 49 26.20 -12.16 20.84
N SER A 50 26.15 -10.95 21.38
CA SER A 50 26.73 -10.67 22.69
C SER A 50 25.94 -11.40 23.80
N PRO A 51 26.55 -11.63 24.98
CA PRO A 51 25.86 -12.29 26.09
C PRO A 51 24.54 -11.61 26.51
N SER A 52 24.48 -10.28 26.45
CA SER A 52 23.26 -9.52 26.75
C SER A 52 22.15 -9.78 25.72
N LEU A 53 22.48 -9.92 24.44
CA LEU A 53 21.51 -10.22 23.38
C LEU A 53 21.06 -11.68 23.39
N VAL A 54 21.94 -12.60 23.78
CA VAL A 54 21.55 -14.00 24.06
C VAL A 54 20.50 -14.04 25.15
N THR A 55 20.75 -13.34 26.26
CA THR A 55 19.81 -13.24 27.39
C THR A 55 18.49 -12.60 26.94
N ALA A 56 18.55 -11.50 26.20
CA ALA A 56 17.36 -10.83 25.67
C ALA A 56 16.53 -11.72 24.75
N ARG A 57 17.18 -12.52 23.89
CA ARG A 57 16.47 -13.48 23.03
C ARG A 57 15.79 -14.57 23.84
N GLN A 58 16.46 -15.11 24.86
CA GLN A 58 15.85 -16.09 25.77
C GLN A 58 14.64 -15.50 26.49
N GLN A 59 14.76 -14.27 27.00
CA GLN A 59 13.67 -13.53 27.63
C GLN A 59 12.49 -13.32 26.69
N LEU A 60 12.73 -12.92 25.43
CA LEU A 60 11.69 -12.78 24.40
C LEU A 60 10.88 -14.07 24.22
N HIS A 61 11.55 -15.22 24.12
CA HIS A 61 10.89 -16.52 23.98
C HIS A 61 10.16 -16.96 25.25
N ALA A 62 10.65 -16.54 26.42
CA ALA A 62 9.99 -16.75 27.71
C ALA A 62 8.89 -15.71 28.02
N HIS A 63 8.54 -14.83 27.07
CA HIS A 63 7.62 -13.71 27.26
C HIS A 63 7.98 -12.77 28.41
N GLN A 64 9.26 -12.70 28.76
CA GLN A 64 9.77 -11.81 29.80
C GLN A 64 10.05 -10.39 29.23
N PRO A 65 10.05 -9.36 30.09
CA PRO A 65 10.41 -8.01 29.66
C PRO A 65 11.83 -7.94 29.09
N VAL A 66 11.96 -7.37 27.90
CA VAL A 66 13.23 -7.05 27.25
C VAL A 66 13.31 -5.55 27.03
N SER A 67 14.50 -4.95 27.11
CA SER A 67 14.68 -3.51 26.85
C SER A 67 14.50 -3.16 25.36
N ASP A 68 14.06 -1.94 25.08
CA ASP A 68 13.88 -1.49 23.68
C ASP A 68 15.20 -1.49 22.90
N ALA A 69 16.31 -1.11 23.53
CA ALA A 69 17.64 -1.18 22.91
C ALA A 69 17.99 -2.60 22.44
N ASN A 70 17.71 -3.63 23.25
CA ASN A 70 17.94 -5.02 22.85
C ASN A 70 16.97 -5.46 21.77
N LEU A 71 15.71 -5.02 21.83
CA LEU A 71 14.73 -5.31 20.78
C LEU A 71 15.15 -4.73 19.43
N ILE A 72 15.63 -3.48 19.41
CA ILE A 72 16.14 -2.82 18.20
C ILE A 72 17.28 -3.64 17.59
N ILE A 73 18.32 -3.93 18.38
CA ILE A 73 19.51 -4.64 17.88
C ILE A 73 19.15 -6.05 17.38
N LEU A 74 18.29 -6.78 18.09
CA LEU A 74 17.79 -8.08 17.63
C LEU A 74 16.96 -7.94 16.34
N SER A 75 16.11 -6.93 16.24
CA SER A 75 15.31 -6.71 15.03
C SER A 75 16.18 -6.43 13.81
N GLU A 76 17.18 -5.56 13.96
CA GLU A 76 18.14 -5.23 12.90
C GLU A 76 19.01 -6.43 12.50
N ALA A 77 19.26 -7.35 13.43
CA ALA A 77 19.89 -8.65 13.16
C ALA A 77 18.94 -9.67 12.50
N GLY A 78 17.69 -9.31 12.21
CA GLY A 78 16.72 -10.14 11.49
C GLY A 78 15.82 -11.00 12.39
N TYR A 79 15.84 -10.81 13.71
CA TYR A 79 14.93 -11.55 14.61
C TYR A 79 13.52 -10.98 14.56
N GLY A 80 12.63 -11.63 13.80
CA GLY A 80 11.27 -11.17 13.54
C GLY A 80 10.37 -11.08 14.76
N LEU A 81 10.58 -11.92 15.78
CA LEU A 81 9.85 -11.83 17.06
C LEU A 81 10.22 -10.55 17.82
N ALA A 82 11.51 -10.18 17.82
CA ALA A 82 11.96 -8.92 18.43
C ALA A 82 11.33 -7.73 17.69
N ALA A 83 11.34 -7.78 16.36
CA ALA A 83 10.78 -6.74 15.50
C ALA A 83 9.27 -6.56 15.70
N GLN A 84 8.52 -7.66 15.76
CA GLN A 84 7.08 -7.61 16.05
C GLN A 84 6.82 -7.05 17.45
N THR A 85 7.59 -7.48 18.44
CA THR A 85 7.43 -7.02 19.83
C THR A 85 7.68 -5.52 19.93
N TYR A 86 8.74 -5.04 19.28
CA TYR A 86 9.08 -3.62 19.28
C TYR A 86 8.06 -2.77 18.53
N ALA A 87 7.62 -3.20 17.33
CA ALA A 87 6.57 -2.52 16.58
C ALA A 87 5.28 -2.37 17.41
N ARG A 88 4.86 -3.42 18.13
CA ARG A 88 3.68 -3.35 19.02
C ARG A 88 3.87 -2.40 20.20
N ARG A 89 5.07 -2.34 20.78
CA ARG A 89 5.38 -1.37 21.84
C ARG A 89 5.30 0.05 21.33
N LEU A 90 5.88 0.32 20.15
CA LEU A 90 5.77 1.62 19.49
C LEU A 90 4.31 1.99 19.30
N ILE A 91 3.49 1.10 18.71
CA ILE A 91 2.05 1.35 18.50
C ILE A 91 1.35 1.65 19.83
N SER A 92 1.64 0.90 20.88
CA SER A 92 1.02 1.06 22.20
C SER A 92 1.41 2.37 22.89
N ALA A 93 2.64 2.86 22.66
CA ALA A 93 3.11 4.14 23.20
C ALA A 93 2.46 5.37 22.54
N GLY A 94 1.83 5.19 21.36
CA GLY A 94 1.12 6.26 20.66
C GLY A 94 2.01 7.24 19.89
N ALA A 95 1.36 8.14 19.14
CA ALA A 95 1.99 9.03 18.16
C ALA A 95 2.90 10.11 18.75
N THR A 96 2.89 10.29 20.07
CA THR A 96 3.73 11.27 20.78
C THR A 96 5.15 10.75 21.03
N VAL A 97 5.36 9.44 20.93
CA VAL A 97 6.64 8.77 21.23
C VAL A 97 7.23 8.10 19.98
N ASN A 98 6.40 7.65 19.04
CA ASN A 98 6.84 6.91 17.86
C ASN A 98 6.86 7.76 16.58
N THR A 99 7.76 7.40 15.65
CA THR A 99 7.61 7.85 14.27
C THR A 99 6.84 6.77 13.49
N PRO A 100 5.93 7.13 12.58
CA PRO A 100 5.31 6.16 11.67
C PRO A 100 6.35 5.35 10.88
N SER A 101 7.52 5.94 10.61
CA SER A 101 8.65 5.27 9.95
C SER A 101 9.16 4.09 10.78
N ASP A 102 9.36 4.23 12.09
CA ASP A 102 9.82 3.11 12.93
C ASP A 102 8.78 1.99 13.00
N VAL A 103 7.50 2.34 13.15
CA VAL A 103 6.43 1.34 13.16
C VAL A 103 6.41 0.58 11.83
N ALA A 104 6.50 1.27 10.69
CA ALA A 104 6.54 0.64 9.37
C ALA A 104 7.78 -0.26 9.22
N TYR A 105 8.97 0.21 9.62
CA TYR A 105 10.23 -0.51 9.48
C TYR A 105 10.30 -1.80 10.29
N TYR A 106 10.03 -1.73 11.59
CA TYR A 106 10.08 -2.93 12.43
C TYR A 106 8.93 -3.90 12.13
N SER A 107 7.76 -3.39 11.72
CA SER A 107 6.69 -4.25 11.20
C SER A 107 7.12 -4.94 9.90
N ALA A 108 7.81 -4.26 8.99
CA ALA A 108 8.30 -4.87 7.74
C ALA A 108 9.31 -5.98 7.99
N ILE A 109 10.23 -5.81 8.97
CA ILE A 109 11.13 -6.89 9.39
C ILE A 109 10.32 -8.09 9.90
N ALA A 110 9.35 -7.87 10.78
CA ALA A 110 8.50 -8.95 11.30
C ALA A 110 7.74 -9.68 10.17
N VAL A 111 7.08 -8.94 9.27
CA VAL A 111 6.34 -9.51 8.14
C VAL A 111 7.28 -10.31 7.22
N GLY A 112 8.49 -9.79 6.98
CA GLY A 112 9.52 -10.47 6.18
C GLY A 112 9.91 -11.86 6.69
N THR A 113 9.76 -12.10 7.99
CA THR A 113 9.99 -13.40 8.65
C THR A 113 8.76 -14.31 8.70
N GLY A 114 7.67 -13.96 7.99
CA GLY A 114 6.44 -14.73 7.93
C GLY A 114 5.38 -14.35 8.97
N ARG A 115 5.57 -13.26 9.73
CA ARG A 115 4.58 -12.77 10.73
C ARG A 115 3.52 -11.89 10.09
N VAL A 116 2.79 -12.46 9.14
CA VAL A 116 1.77 -11.78 8.31
C VAL A 116 0.76 -10.96 9.11
N TRP A 117 0.42 -11.37 10.33
CA TRP A 117 -0.49 -10.63 11.21
C TRP A 117 -0.04 -9.19 11.54
N THR A 118 1.23 -8.86 11.29
CA THR A 118 1.82 -7.52 11.48
C THR A 118 1.69 -6.65 10.21
N LEU A 119 1.26 -7.22 9.08
CA LEU A 119 1.12 -6.53 7.79
C LEU A 119 0.10 -5.37 7.84
N PRO A 120 -1.08 -5.50 8.49
CA PRO A 120 -2.01 -4.38 8.59
C PRO A 120 -1.40 -3.18 9.33
N ASP A 121 -0.64 -3.42 10.41
CA ASP A 121 0.03 -2.37 11.18
C ASP A 121 1.13 -1.70 10.36
N MET A 122 1.91 -2.49 9.61
CA MET A 122 2.90 -1.99 8.65
C MET A 122 2.26 -1.03 7.65
N ILE A 123 1.21 -1.47 6.95
CA ILE A 123 0.53 -0.68 5.92
C ILE A 123 -0.09 0.59 6.53
N LYS A 124 -0.74 0.48 7.69
CA LYS A 124 -1.32 1.62 8.40
C LYS A 124 -0.27 2.67 8.76
N ALA A 125 0.91 2.25 9.20
CA ALA A 125 2.01 3.16 9.48
C ALA A 125 2.55 3.81 8.20
N MET A 126 2.70 3.03 7.12
CA MET A 126 3.17 3.53 5.83
C MET A 126 2.27 4.61 5.21
N LYS A 127 0.95 4.54 5.42
CA LYS A 127 0.00 5.57 4.97
C LYS A 127 0.23 6.95 5.57
N ARG A 128 1.01 7.03 6.66
CA ARG A 128 1.34 8.27 7.37
C ARG A 128 2.74 8.80 7.05
N LEU A 129 3.47 8.15 6.16
CA LEU A 129 4.82 8.54 5.77
C LEU A 129 4.78 9.69 4.76
N ASP A 130 5.76 10.58 4.88
CA ASP A 130 6.09 11.54 3.83
C ASP A 130 7.10 10.89 2.86
N PRO A 131 6.74 10.67 1.59
CA PRO A 131 7.64 10.10 0.59
C PRO A 131 8.98 10.86 0.43
N ALA A 132 9.00 12.16 0.71
CA ALA A 132 10.20 12.98 0.58
C ALA A 132 11.20 12.80 1.75
N LEU A 133 10.71 12.34 2.90
CA LEU A 133 11.50 12.23 4.14
C LEU A 133 11.88 10.79 4.49
N GLU A 134 11.22 9.80 3.90
CA GLU A 134 11.44 8.40 4.28
C GLU A 134 12.82 7.88 3.84
N PRO A 135 13.62 7.26 4.73
CA PRO A 135 14.93 6.73 4.38
C PRO A 135 14.89 5.67 3.27
N ARG A 136 15.81 5.77 2.31
CA ARG A 136 15.85 4.89 1.12
C ARG A 136 16.04 3.41 1.44
N ASP A 137 16.79 3.09 2.49
CA ASP A 137 16.99 1.74 2.98
C ASP A 137 15.71 1.13 3.56
N ARG A 138 14.91 1.94 4.28
CA ARG A 138 13.59 1.55 4.79
C ARG A 138 12.59 1.35 3.66
N LEU A 139 12.55 2.27 2.68
CA LEU A 139 11.74 2.11 1.47
C LEU A 139 12.05 0.79 0.75
N ARG A 140 13.33 0.47 0.58
CA ARG A 140 13.76 -0.80 -0.02
C ARG A 140 13.25 -2.00 0.78
N LYS A 141 13.29 -1.93 2.12
CA LYS A 141 12.74 -2.98 2.98
C LYS A 141 11.24 -3.15 2.79
N TYR A 142 10.46 -2.07 2.69
CA TYR A 142 9.02 -2.14 2.45
C TYR A 142 8.69 -2.83 1.12
N ILE A 143 9.38 -2.44 0.04
CA ILE A 143 9.21 -3.03 -1.29
C ILE A 143 9.60 -4.51 -1.28
N GLN A 144 10.74 -4.85 -0.67
CA GLN A 144 11.24 -6.22 -0.55
C GLN A 144 10.23 -7.15 0.15
N VAL A 145 9.40 -6.60 1.03
CA VAL A 145 8.41 -7.37 1.80
C VAL A 145 7.04 -7.37 1.11
N LEU A 146 6.52 -6.21 0.69
CA LEU A 146 5.16 -6.11 0.15
C LEU A 146 4.98 -6.83 -1.18
N TYR A 147 5.95 -6.70 -2.10
CA TYR A 147 5.82 -7.27 -3.44
C TYR A 147 5.71 -8.80 -3.43
N PRO A 148 6.59 -9.54 -2.72
CA PRO A 148 6.45 -10.99 -2.61
C PRO A 148 5.11 -11.45 -2.04
N TYR A 149 4.57 -10.74 -1.03
CA TYR A 149 3.24 -11.04 -0.49
C TYR A 149 2.14 -10.80 -1.52
N ALA A 150 2.19 -9.67 -2.23
CA ALA A 150 1.23 -9.37 -3.30
C ALA A 150 1.25 -10.48 -4.37
N TRP A 151 2.43 -10.91 -4.81
CA TRP A 151 2.60 -11.96 -5.81
C TRP A 151 2.25 -13.36 -5.33
N ALA A 152 2.25 -13.58 -4.01
CA ALA A 152 1.75 -14.82 -3.43
C ALA A 152 0.20 -14.86 -3.35
N GLY A 153 -0.48 -13.77 -3.73
CA GLY A 153 -1.95 -13.65 -3.70
C GLY A 153 -2.49 -12.97 -2.45
N ASN A 154 -1.64 -12.38 -1.60
CA ASN A 154 -2.13 -11.60 -0.48
C ASN A 154 -2.80 -10.31 -0.97
N THR A 155 -4.14 -10.27 -0.89
CA THR A 155 -4.97 -9.15 -1.39
C THR A 155 -4.64 -7.83 -0.69
N LEU A 156 -4.44 -7.85 0.62
CA LEU A 156 -4.06 -6.67 1.39
C LEU A 156 -2.69 -6.11 0.94
N ALA A 157 -1.72 -6.99 0.68
CA ALA A 157 -0.43 -6.56 0.16
C ALA A 157 -0.54 -6.04 -1.28
N LEU A 158 -1.36 -6.67 -2.13
CA LEU A 158 -1.60 -6.22 -3.51
C LEU A 158 -2.22 -4.82 -3.53
N ASP A 159 -3.23 -4.56 -2.68
CA ASP A 159 -3.85 -3.25 -2.55
C ASP A 159 -2.85 -2.18 -2.12
N ALA A 160 -2.01 -2.51 -1.14
CA ALA A 160 -0.95 -1.64 -0.65
C ALA A 160 0.10 -1.34 -1.74
N VAL A 161 0.50 -2.34 -2.54
CA VAL A 161 1.40 -2.11 -3.69
C VAL A 161 0.78 -1.10 -4.64
N ILE A 162 -0.49 -1.23 -4.99
CA ILE A 162 -1.14 -0.27 -5.89
C ILE A 162 -1.28 1.11 -5.23
N GLU A 163 -1.61 1.18 -3.94
CA GLU A 163 -1.79 2.44 -3.21
C GLU A 163 -0.49 3.24 -3.05
N PHE A 164 0.63 2.55 -2.81
CA PHE A 164 1.93 3.17 -2.55
C PHE A 164 2.75 3.47 -3.82
N ASN A 165 2.30 3.00 -4.99
CA ASN A 165 2.90 3.37 -6.26
C ASN A 165 2.09 4.44 -7.00
N GLY A 166 2.77 5.21 -7.83
CA GLY A 166 2.25 6.33 -8.58
C GLY A 166 3.14 7.57 -8.45
N LYS A 167 2.89 8.57 -9.30
CA LYS A 167 3.64 9.82 -9.27
C LYS A 167 3.51 10.51 -7.90
N GLY A 168 4.64 10.81 -7.27
CA GLY A 168 4.69 11.43 -5.93
C GLY A 168 4.27 10.51 -4.78
N LYS A 169 4.11 9.20 -5.00
CA LYS A 169 3.79 8.21 -3.96
C LYS A 169 5.06 7.58 -3.38
N LEU A 170 4.90 6.87 -2.26
CA LEU A 170 5.97 6.31 -1.44
C LEU A 170 6.98 5.45 -2.23
N PHE A 171 6.52 4.68 -3.22
CA PHE A 171 7.36 3.80 -4.03
C PHE A 171 7.71 4.37 -5.40
N GLY A 172 7.17 5.54 -5.75
CA GLY A 172 7.31 6.12 -7.07
C GLY A 172 6.41 5.45 -8.11
N GLU A 173 6.65 5.76 -9.39
CA GLU A 173 5.82 5.32 -10.50
C GLU A 173 5.96 3.81 -10.78
N LEU A 174 4.87 3.17 -11.21
CA LEU A 174 4.89 1.78 -11.64
C LEU A 174 5.59 1.63 -12.99
N SER A 175 6.46 0.63 -13.11
CA SER A 175 6.85 0.12 -14.42
C SER A 175 5.67 -0.60 -15.09
N ASP A 176 5.64 -0.63 -16.42
CA ASP A 176 4.62 -1.36 -17.19
C ASP A 176 4.58 -2.85 -16.83
N SER A 177 5.76 -3.45 -16.62
CA SER A 177 5.89 -4.84 -16.17
C SER A 177 5.26 -5.09 -14.80
N THR A 178 5.39 -4.13 -13.87
CA THR A 178 4.76 -4.25 -12.55
C THR A 178 3.25 -4.10 -12.66
N ARG A 179 2.79 -3.19 -13.51
CA ARG A 179 1.36 -3.00 -13.78
C ARG A 179 0.72 -4.26 -14.36
N GLU A 180 1.35 -4.89 -15.35
CA GLU A 180 0.81 -6.15 -15.91
C GLU A 180 0.76 -7.24 -14.85
N LYS A 181 1.80 -7.37 -14.02
CA LYS A 181 1.81 -8.35 -12.94
C LYS A 181 0.73 -8.10 -11.88
N ILE A 182 0.41 -6.84 -11.58
CA ILE A 182 -0.73 -6.46 -10.73
C ILE A 182 -2.04 -6.98 -11.33
N LEU A 183 -2.25 -6.78 -12.64
CA LEU A 183 -3.44 -7.23 -13.35
C LEU A 183 -3.55 -8.75 -13.37
N GLU A 184 -2.48 -9.46 -13.73
CA GLU A 184 -2.44 -10.92 -13.70
C GLU A 184 -2.80 -11.48 -12.32
N GLN A 185 -2.27 -10.87 -11.26
CA GLN A 185 -2.53 -11.34 -9.91
C GLN A 185 -3.95 -11.01 -9.44
N SER A 186 -4.50 -9.86 -9.82
CA SER A 186 -5.91 -9.53 -9.55
C SER A 186 -6.86 -10.54 -10.20
N GLN A 187 -6.61 -10.91 -11.46
CA GLN A 187 -7.39 -11.92 -12.17
C GLN A 187 -7.34 -13.27 -11.47
N ARG A 188 -6.17 -13.70 -10.99
CA ARG A 188 -6.02 -14.95 -10.22
C ARG A 188 -6.79 -14.92 -8.90
N ASN A 189 -6.91 -13.75 -8.27
CA ASN A 189 -7.70 -13.57 -7.07
C ASN A 189 -9.22 -13.54 -7.37
N GLY A 190 -9.62 -13.36 -8.63
CA GLY A 190 -11.02 -13.43 -9.09
C GLY A 190 -11.91 -12.25 -8.67
N ASP A 191 -11.31 -11.20 -8.10
CA ASP A 191 -12.02 -10.06 -7.50
C ASP A 191 -12.37 -9.00 -8.57
N GLY A 192 -11.53 -8.77 -9.59
CA GLY A 192 -11.78 -7.75 -10.62
C GLY A 192 -11.76 -6.30 -10.11
N ARG A 193 -11.54 -6.11 -8.81
CA ARG A 193 -11.56 -4.82 -8.10
C ARG A 193 -10.41 -3.93 -8.53
N VAL A 194 -9.24 -4.51 -8.78
CA VAL A 194 -8.06 -3.76 -9.21
C VAL A 194 -8.29 -3.18 -10.59
N GLU A 195 -8.81 -3.98 -11.52
CA GLU A 195 -9.16 -3.60 -12.87
C GLU A 195 -10.19 -2.47 -12.86
N LEU A 196 -11.25 -2.61 -12.06
CA LEU A 196 -12.26 -1.56 -11.90
C LEU A 196 -11.65 -0.26 -11.36
N ARG A 197 -10.79 -0.33 -10.33
CA ARG A 197 -10.14 0.87 -9.77
C ARG A 197 -9.22 1.55 -10.78
N LEU A 198 -8.44 0.78 -11.53
CA LEU A 198 -7.54 1.32 -12.56
C LEU A 198 -8.32 2.00 -13.69
N ALA A 199 -9.46 1.42 -14.09
CA ALA A 199 -10.35 2.05 -15.06
C ALA A 199 -10.91 3.38 -14.55
N VAL A 200 -11.45 3.40 -13.32
CA VAL A 200 -12.03 4.62 -12.73
C VAL A 200 -10.97 5.72 -12.60
N ALA A 201 -9.75 5.39 -12.15
CA ALA A 201 -8.66 6.36 -12.04
C ALA A 201 -8.23 6.98 -13.39
N LEU A 202 -8.40 6.25 -14.51
CA LEU A 202 -8.24 6.82 -15.85
C LEU A 202 -9.41 7.74 -16.19
N LEU A 203 -10.65 7.27 -15.97
CA LEU A 203 -11.89 7.99 -16.32
C LEU A 203 -12.13 9.27 -15.51
N GLU A 204 -11.52 9.41 -14.33
CA GLU A 204 -11.55 10.65 -13.54
C GLU A 204 -10.68 11.78 -14.13
N GLN A 205 -9.85 11.50 -15.15
CA GLN A 205 -9.02 12.51 -15.79
C GLN A 205 -9.86 13.36 -16.76
N VAL A 206 -9.66 14.68 -16.74
CA VAL A 206 -10.46 15.62 -17.54
C VAL A 206 -10.27 15.44 -19.06
N ASN A 207 -9.06 15.05 -19.50
CA ASN A 207 -8.70 14.92 -20.91
C ASN A 207 -7.99 13.58 -21.15
N LEU A 208 -8.75 12.51 -21.32
CA LEU A 208 -8.18 11.21 -21.69
C LEU A 208 -7.75 11.20 -23.17
N THR A 209 -6.52 10.77 -23.44
CA THR A 209 -6.09 10.41 -24.80
C THR A 209 -6.83 9.16 -25.28
N LYS A 210 -6.88 8.92 -26.60
CA LYS A 210 -7.48 7.69 -27.16
C LYS A 210 -6.87 6.42 -26.57
N GLU A 211 -5.54 6.40 -26.39
CA GLU A 211 -4.83 5.30 -25.76
C GLU A 211 -5.28 5.08 -24.30
N GLN A 212 -5.46 6.16 -23.52
CA GLN A 212 -5.97 6.05 -22.15
C GLN A 212 -7.44 5.58 -22.11
N GLN A 213 -8.27 5.98 -23.08
CA GLN A 213 -9.62 5.48 -23.24
C GLN A 213 -9.62 3.97 -23.54
N ASP A 214 -8.74 3.52 -24.44
CA ASP A 214 -8.60 2.10 -24.78
C ASP A 214 -8.11 1.27 -23.59
N TRP A 215 -7.19 1.81 -22.79
CA TRP A 215 -6.78 1.19 -21.52
C TRP A 215 -7.91 1.11 -20.51
N ALA A 216 -8.65 2.20 -20.31
CA ALA A 216 -9.80 2.21 -19.39
C ALA A 216 -10.84 1.17 -19.82
N ARG A 217 -11.17 1.09 -21.12
CA ARG A 217 -12.08 0.10 -21.67
C ARG A 217 -11.58 -1.33 -21.44
N SER A 218 -10.30 -1.59 -21.72
CA SER A 218 -9.67 -2.91 -21.50
C SER A 218 -9.75 -3.35 -20.03
N TYR A 219 -9.50 -2.44 -19.09
CA TYR A 219 -9.64 -2.73 -17.66
C TYR A 219 -11.09 -3.00 -17.26
N LEU A 220 -12.06 -2.20 -17.74
CA LEU A 220 -13.47 -2.48 -17.46
C LEU A 220 -13.91 -3.83 -18.02
N GLN A 221 -13.52 -4.19 -19.24
CA GLN A 221 -13.83 -5.49 -19.84
C GLN A 221 -13.29 -6.66 -19.00
N ARG A 222 -12.09 -6.52 -18.42
CA ARG A 222 -11.56 -7.50 -17.46
C ARG A 222 -12.35 -7.51 -16.16
N ALA A 223 -12.75 -6.36 -15.61
CA ALA A 223 -13.56 -6.28 -14.40
C ALA A 223 -14.96 -6.91 -14.58
N GLN A 224 -15.50 -6.93 -15.81
CA GLN A 224 -16.77 -7.60 -16.12
C GLN A 224 -16.73 -9.12 -15.95
N THR A 225 -15.54 -9.74 -15.94
CA THR A 225 -15.41 -11.19 -15.70
C THR A 225 -15.27 -11.52 -14.21
N SER A 226 -15.35 -10.50 -13.34
CA SER A 226 -15.30 -10.68 -11.88
C SER A 226 -16.38 -11.63 -11.39
N SER A 227 -16.01 -12.48 -10.44
CA SER A 227 -16.98 -13.30 -9.68
C SER A 227 -17.86 -12.49 -8.73
N HIS A 228 -17.49 -11.23 -8.48
CA HIS A 228 -18.22 -10.33 -7.60
C HIS A 228 -19.26 -9.52 -8.39
N LEU A 229 -20.55 -9.80 -8.17
CA LEU A 229 -21.68 -9.19 -8.87
C LEU A 229 -21.60 -7.65 -8.94
N GLY A 230 -21.30 -7.00 -7.82
CA GLY A 230 -21.19 -5.54 -7.78
C GLY A 230 -20.09 -4.97 -8.67
N ILE A 231 -18.94 -5.67 -8.79
CA ILE A 231 -17.81 -5.24 -9.64
C ILE A 231 -18.18 -5.44 -11.10
N MET A 232 -18.71 -6.62 -11.44
CA MET A 232 -19.20 -6.92 -12.79
C MET A 232 -20.22 -5.88 -13.26
N THR A 233 -21.27 -5.60 -12.49
CA THR A 233 -22.32 -4.64 -12.87
C THR A 233 -21.78 -3.21 -12.96
N SER A 234 -20.90 -2.80 -12.05
CA SER A 234 -20.28 -1.47 -12.11
C SER A 234 -19.44 -1.31 -13.39
N ALA A 235 -18.66 -2.34 -13.74
CA ALA A 235 -17.86 -2.34 -14.95
C ALA A 235 -18.71 -2.33 -16.22
N GLN A 236 -19.83 -3.07 -16.26
CA GLN A 236 -20.79 -3.03 -17.37
C GLN A 236 -21.38 -1.63 -17.57
N ASN A 237 -21.81 -0.99 -16.47
CA ASN A 237 -22.38 0.36 -16.52
C ASN A 237 -21.38 1.41 -16.99
N LEU A 238 -20.12 1.32 -16.54
CA LEU A 238 -19.06 2.26 -16.95
C LEU A 238 -18.67 2.10 -18.41
N VAL A 239 -18.66 0.87 -18.96
CA VAL A 239 -18.44 0.67 -20.42
C VAL A 239 -19.56 1.34 -21.21
N ALA A 240 -20.82 1.13 -20.82
CA ALA A 240 -21.96 1.75 -21.50
C ALA A 240 -21.92 3.28 -21.41
N LEU A 241 -21.41 3.85 -20.31
CA LEU A 241 -21.21 5.29 -20.18
C LEU A 241 -20.09 5.79 -21.10
N MET A 242 -18.93 5.13 -21.11
CA MET A 242 -17.82 5.48 -21.99
C MET A 242 -18.23 5.46 -23.46
N ASP A 243 -18.95 4.43 -23.89
CA ASP A 243 -19.39 4.31 -25.28
C ASP A 243 -20.34 5.45 -25.65
N LYS A 244 -21.19 5.91 -24.72
CA LYS A 244 -22.03 7.10 -24.95
C LYS A 244 -21.25 8.40 -25.00
N THR A 245 -20.23 8.56 -24.15
CA THR A 245 -19.45 9.80 -24.03
C THR A 245 -18.48 9.97 -25.19
N TYR A 246 -17.84 8.90 -25.66
CA TYR A 246 -16.73 8.97 -26.62
C TYR A 246 -17.08 8.46 -28.03
N ALA A 247 -18.27 7.87 -28.26
CA ALA A 247 -18.74 7.58 -29.62
C ALA A 247 -19.14 8.85 -30.41
N ALA A 248 -19.12 10.03 -29.80
CA ALA A 248 -19.41 11.30 -30.46
C ALA A 248 -18.16 12.00 -31.04
N ASP A 249 -16.96 11.48 -30.75
CA ASP A 249 -15.67 12.04 -31.17
C ASP A 249 -14.97 11.23 -32.30
N GLU A 250 -15.64 10.20 -32.84
CA GLU A 250 -15.28 9.48 -34.09
C GLU A 250 -16.16 9.93 -35.25
#